data_AF-A0A5C8PN95-F1
#
_entry.id   AF-A0A5C8PN95-F1
#
_cell.length_a   1.000
_cell.length_b   1.000
_cell.length_c   1.000
_cell.angle_alpha   90.00
_cell.angle_beta   90.00
_cell.angle_gamma   90.00
#
_symmetry.space_group_name_H-M   'P 1'
#
loop_
_entity.id
_entity.type
_entity.pdbx_description
1 polymer ?
#
loop_
_entity_poly.entity_id
_entity_poly.type
_entity_poly.pdbx_seq_one_letter_code
_entity_poly.pdbx_strand_id
1 'polypeptide(L)'
;MPLLDLPSAHFDNDALLEIPEVAIAELNGEEDLDKLSAIANNVLAQRDFIYTLSVMCSPGVEQYEDIIRLNHAIFADQSLSIVQGLREAGVPLTVDPDVALSFDGREDWRLIVRRMLDRDWLAHIASGYILRWVVSRWQQPETQPEASLTRAIDGIAEWCRRNRVVGGGKQNIKKHLWPRYKSVSHLWAAWYILEDVGVELLTPAGLSEFFATAYYLLHQASTIVPKRRRAGEALLSIDEAWQVPPAFAQRLLVRTEDGQEHDLGFTGAWIDDLNAHDIRNRIVGERGEADRGKAKKVKPPKRKGRPGRLTGVKTST
;
A
#
# COMPACT_ATOMS: atom_id res chain seq x y z
N MET A 1 -19.81 6.62 -9.74
CA MET A 1 -18.34 6.78 -9.76
C MET A 1 -17.84 6.42 -8.37
N PRO A 2 -16.85 5.53 -8.21
CA PRO A 2 -16.35 5.18 -6.89
C PRO A 2 -15.43 6.31 -6.38
N LEU A 3 -15.96 7.14 -5.50
CA LEU A 3 -15.19 8.12 -4.72
C LEU A 3 -14.67 7.41 -3.47
N LEU A 4 -13.42 7.69 -3.07
CA LEU A 4 -12.94 7.25 -1.76
C LEU A 4 -13.77 7.95 -0.67
N ASP A 5 -14.62 7.18 -0.01
CA ASP A 5 -15.47 7.64 1.09
C ASP A 5 -14.67 7.55 2.39
N LEU A 6 -13.78 8.54 2.58
CA LEU A 6 -12.83 8.53 3.69
C LEU A 6 -13.56 8.70 5.02
N PRO A 7 -13.27 7.86 6.04
CA PRO A 7 -13.82 8.02 7.38
C PRO A 7 -13.74 9.45 7.94
N SER A 8 -12.64 10.16 7.69
CA SER A 8 -12.44 11.54 8.15
C SER A 8 -13.45 12.54 7.57
N ALA A 9 -14.04 12.28 6.41
CA ALA A 9 -15.02 13.16 5.77
C ALA A 9 -16.34 13.26 6.56
N HIS A 10 -16.56 12.37 7.52
CA HIS A 10 -17.77 12.32 8.35
C HIS A 10 -17.58 12.91 9.75
N PHE A 11 -16.39 13.40 10.09
CA PHE A 11 -16.12 14.08 11.35
C PHE A 11 -16.11 15.60 11.12
N ASP A 12 -16.97 16.33 11.83
CA ASP A 12 -16.84 17.78 11.99
C ASP A 12 -15.95 18.10 13.20
N ASN A 13 -15.64 19.39 13.41
CA ASN A 13 -14.75 19.82 14.48
C ASN A 13 -15.23 19.43 15.88
N ASP A 14 -16.56 19.34 16.08
CA ASP A 14 -17.15 18.96 17.36
C ASP A 14 -17.02 17.43 17.56
N ALA A 15 -17.21 16.65 16.49
CA ALA A 15 -17.01 15.19 16.49
C ALA A 15 -15.53 14.78 16.65
N LEU A 16 -14.56 15.68 16.40
CA LEU A 16 -13.14 15.38 16.67
C LEU A 16 -12.85 15.20 18.16
N LEU A 17 -13.57 15.92 19.02
CA LEU A 17 -13.45 15.77 20.47
C LEU A 17 -14.06 14.45 20.96
N GLU A 18 -14.98 13.88 20.18
CA GLU A 18 -15.55 12.56 20.43
C GLU A 18 -14.63 11.41 19.97
N ILE A 19 -13.50 11.72 19.33
CA ILE A 19 -12.48 10.71 19.03
C ILE A 19 -11.94 10.18 20.36
N PRO A 20 -12.06 8.88 20.63
CA PRO A 20 -11.81 8.38 21.97
C PRO A 20 -10.37 8.57 22.47
N GLU A 21 -9.39 8.52 21.57
CA GLU A 21 -7.99 8.82 21.89
C GLU A 21 -7.79 10.27 22.34
N VAL A 22 -8.60 11.21 21.83
CA VAL A 22 -8.60 12.63 22.25
C VAL A 22 -9.22 12.73 23.64
N ALA A 23 -10.39 12.14 23.85
CA ALA A 23 -11.06 12.14 25.15
C ALA A 23 -10.21 11.51 26.27
N ILE A 24 -9.46 10.44 25.96
CA ILE A 24 -8.52 9.82 26.93
C ILE A 24 -7.34 10.76 27.24
N ALA A 25 -6.82 11.47 26.24
CA ALA A 25 -5.76 12.44 26.47
C ALA A 25 -6.24 13.58 27.39
N GLU A 26 -7.44 14.10 27.15
CA GLU A 26 -8.07 15.10 28.02
C GLU A 26 -8.25 14.57 29.45
N LEU A 27 -8.76 13.34 29.62
CA LEU A 27 -8.92 12.73 30.95
C LEU A 27 -7.61 12.52 31.70
N ASN A 28 -6.49 12.35 30.98
CA ASN A 28 -5.15 12.28 31.55
C ASN A 28 -4.52 13.66 31.81
N GLY A 29 -5.27 14.75 31.60
CA GLY A 29 -4.86 16.12 31.92
C GLY A 29 -4.16 16.85 30.79
N GLU A 30 -4.27 16.39 29.53
CA GLU A 30 -3.84 17.19 28.38
C GLU A 30 -4.89 18.27 28.06
N GLU A 31 -4.48 19.53 28.15
CA GLU A 31 -5.34 20.69 27.89
C GLU A 31 -4.92 21.48 26.63
N ASP A 32 -3.76 21.13 26.04
CA ASP A 32 -3.24 21.79 24.85
C ASP A 32 -4.04 21.38 23.60
N LEU A 33 -4.86 22.31 23.11
CA LEU A 33 -5.71 22.13 21.93
C LEU A 33 -4.93 21.71 20.68
N ASP A 34 -3.69 22.19 20.51
CA ASP A 34 -2.87 21.84 19.34
C ASP A 34 -2.47 20.36 19.40
N LYS A 35 -2.16 19.84 20.59
CA LYS A 35 -1.84 18.42 20.76
C LYS A 35 -3.06 17.53 20.65
N LEU A 36 -4.20 17.93 21.21
CA LEU A 36 -5.46 17.20 21.08
C LEU A 36 -5.88 17.10 19.60
N SER A 37 -5.76 18.20 18.86
CA SER A 37 -5.96 18.23 17.41
C SER A 37 -4.97 17.33 16.67
N ALA A 38 -3.69 17.30 17.07
CA ALA A 38 -2.70 16.41 16.47
C ALA A 38 -3.04 14.93 16.69
N ILE A 39 -3.53 14.55 17.88
CA ILE A 39 -4.00 13.19 18.18
C ILE A 39 -5.17 12.82 17.26
N ALA A 40 -6.19 13.68 17.19
CA ALA A 40 -7.37 13.50 16.34
C ALA A 40 -6.96 13.25 14.86
N ASN A 41 -6.11 14.13 14.33
CA ASN A 41 -5.65 14.05 12.94
C ASN A 41 -4.85 12.78 12.66
N ASN A 42 -4.00 12.33 13.60
CA ASN A 42 -3.24 11.09 13.45
C ASN A 42 -4.16 9.86 13.38
N VAL A 43 -5.17 9.78 14.27
CA VAL A 43 -6.14 8.68 14.27
C VAL A 43 -6.95 8.65 12.98
N LEU A 44 -7.42 9.80 12.52
CA LEU A 44 -8.17 9.90 11.26
C LEU A 44 -7.30 9.53 10.05
N ALA A 45 -6.06 10.01 9.98
CA ALA A 45 -5.14 9.66 8.91
C ALA A 45 -4.88 8.15 8.83
N GLN A 46 -4.71 7.48 9.98
CA GLN A 46 -4.56 6.03 10.00
C GLN A 46 -5.81 5.30 9.50
N ARG A 47 -7.01 5.73 9.91
CA ARG A 47 -8.28 5.15 9.44
C ARG A 47 -8.46 5.31 7.94
N ASP A 48 -8.24 6.52 7.43
CA ASP A 48 -8.32 6.84 6.00
C ASP A 48 -7.34 6.02 5.17
N PHE A 49 -6.11 5.86 5.68
CA PHE A 49 -5.10 5.05 5.05
C PHE A 49 -5.48 3.57 4.98
N ILE A 50 -5.94 2.98 6.09
CA ILE A 50 -6.34 1.57 6.12
C ILE A 50 -7.54 1.32 5.18
N TYR A 51 -8.51 2.23 5.19
CA TYR A 51 -9.64 2.18 4.25
C TYR A 51 -9.15 2.22 2.80
N THR A 52 -8.29 3.18 2.47
CA THR A 52 -7.72 3.33 1.12
C THR A 52 -6.96 2.08 0.70
N LEU A 53 -6.13 1.52 1.59
CA LEU A 53 -5.38 0.29 1.33
C LEU A 53 -6.31 -0.90 1.05
N SER A 54 -7.45 -0.98 1.73
CA SER A 54 -8.47 -2.01 1.49
C SER A 54 -9.06 -1.90 0.08
N VAL A 55 -9.37 -0.68 -0.36
CA VAL A 55 -9.84 -0.38 -1.72
C VAL A 55 -8.77 -0.70 -2.76
N MET A 56 -7.51 -0.36 -2.48
CA MET A 56 -6.37 -0.65 -3.35
C MET A 56 -6.14 -2.15 -3.55
N CYS A 57 -6.35 -2.96 -2.51
CA CYS A 57 -6.24 -4.43 -2.57
C CYS A 57 -7.48 -5.08 -3.22
N SER A 58 -8.66 -4.48 -3.03
CA SER A 58 -9.94 -4.95 -3.55
C SER A 58 -10.68 -3.85 -4.32
N PRO A 59 -10.22 -3.49 -5.54
CA PRO A 59 -10.85 -2.42 -6.31
C PRO A 59 -12.25 -2.76 -6.85
N GLY A 60 -12.69 -4.01 -6.75
CA GLY A 60 -13.99 -4.52 -7.22
C GLY A 60 -14.98 -4.80 -6.08
N VAL A 61 -16.27 -4.83 -6.41
CA VAL A 61 -17.40 -5.01 -5.47
C VAL A 61 -17.40 -6.41 -4.82
N GLU A 62 -16.75 -7.39 -5.43
CA GLU A 62 -16.79 -8.81 -5.06
C GLU A 62 -16.11 -9.14 -3.73
N GLN A 63 -15.44 -8.19 -3.06
CA GLN A 63 -14.75 -8.45 -1.77
C GLN A 63 -15.19 -7.48 -0.66
N TYR A 64 -16.43 -7.00 -0.74
CA TYR A 64 -17.07 -6.18 0.30
C TYR A 64 -17.01 -6.84 1.70
N GLU A 65 -17.01 -8.18 1.77
CA GLU A 65 -16.86 -8.92 3.02
C GLU A 65 -15.52 -8.66 3.74
N ASP A 66 -14.40 -8.61 3.01
CA ASP A 66 -13.08 -8.33 3.62
C ASP A 66 -13.01 -6.89 4.16
N ILE A 67 -13.65 -5.95 3.46
CA ILE A 67 -13.74 -4.54 3.87
C ILE A 67 -14.62 -4.40 5.13
N ILE A 68 -15.78 -5.06 5.17
CA ILE A 68 -16.63 -5.08 6.38
C ILE A 68 -15.86 -5.69 7.56
N ARG A 69 -15.21 -6.85 7.35
CA ARG A 69 -14.41 -7.52 8.39
C ARG A 69 -13.29 -6.61 8.89
N LEU A 70 -12.62 -5.91 7.99
CA LEU A 70 -11.58 -4.95 8.34
C LEU A 70 -12.13 -3.79 9.18
N ASN A 71 -13.26 -3.20 8.79
CA ASN A 71 -13.90 -2.13 9.57
C ASN A 71 -14.28 -2.60 10.97
N HIS A 72 -14.86 -3.80 11.11
CA HIS A 72 -15.18 -4.38 12.42
C HIS A 72 -13.92 -4.61 13.27
N ALA A 73 -12.82 -5.05 12.65
CA ALA A 73 -11.53 -5.28 13.32
C ALA A 73 -10.80 -3.97 13.71
N ILE A 74 -10.98 -2.88 12.98
CA ILE A 74 -10.43 -1.57 13.37
C ILE A 74 -11.22 -0.99 14.54
N PHE A 75 -12.56 -1.01 14.44
CA PHE A 75 -13.43 -0.51 15.51
C PHE A 75 -13.21 -1.27 16.81
N ALA A 76 -12.95 -2.58 16.71
CA ALA A 76 -12.53 -3.43 17.80
C ALA A 76 -11.27 -2.99 18.53
N ASP A 77 -10.19 -2.81 17.76
CA ASP A 77 -8.85 -2.48 18.25
C ASP A 77 -8.89 -1.13 18.97
N GLN A 78 -9.61 -0.17 18.40
CA GLN A 78 -9.87 1.13 18.99
C GLN A 78 -10.69 1.01 20.28
N SER A 79 -11.83 0.32 20.24
CA SER A 79 -12.67 0.08 21.41
C SER A 79 -11.90 -0.58 22.56
N LEU A 80 -11.00 -1.51 22.26
CA LEU A 80 -10.14 -2.14 23.26
C LEU A 80 -9.09 -1.17 23.81
N SER A 81 -8.42 -0.42 22.93
CA SER A 81 -7.44 0.61 23.31
C SER A 81 -8.07 1.65 24.23
N ILE A 82 -9.34 1.99 23.98
CA ILE A 82 -10.12 2.93 24.80
C ILE A 82 -10.40 2.36 26.18
N VAL A 83 -10.91 1.13 26.25
CA VAL A 83 -11.17 0.45 27.53
C VAL A 83 -9.89 0.35 28.36
N GLN A 84 -8.74 0.08 27.72
CA GLN A 84 -7.44 0.05 28.38
C GLN A 84 -7.03 1.44 28.88
N GLY A 85 -7.08 2.47 28.02
CA GLY A 85 -6.71 3.83 28.38
C GLY A 85 -7.56 4.41 29.52
N LEU A 86 -8.88 4.18 29.49
CA LEU A 86 -9.77 4.61 30.57
C LEU A 86 -9.51 3.86 31.88
N ARG A 87 -9.18 2.57 31.82
CA ARG A 87 -8.78 1.79 32.98
C ARG A 87 -7.47 2.30 33.59
N GLU A 88 -6.50 2.66 32.76
CA GLU A 88 -5.22 3.24 33.18
C GLU A 88 -5.41 4.64 33.81
N ALA A 89 -6.33 5.44 33.27
CA ALA A 89 -6.76 6.71 33.85
C ALA A 89 -7.56 6.57 35.16
N GLY A 90 -7.81 5.33 35.62
CA GLY A 90 -8.53 5.06 36.87
C GLY A 90 -10.04 5.28 36.79
N VAL A 91 -10.61 5.38 35.58
CA VAL A 91 -12.05 5.56 35.37
C VAL A 91 -12.77 4.22 35.64
N PRO A 92 -13.75 4.16 36.55
CA PRO A 92 -14.54 2.96 36.76
C PRO A 92 -15.35 2.62 35.51
N LEU A 93 -14.99 1.53 34.82
CA LEU A 93 -15.68 1.09 33.61
C LEU A 93 -16.65 -0.06 33.88
N THR A 94 -17.88 0.09 33.37
CA THR A 94 -18.78 -1.03 33.13
C THR A 94 -18.88 -1.19 31.61
N VAL A 95 -18.31 -2.27 31.07
CA VAL A 95 -18.38 -2.57 29.63
C VAL A 95 -19.65 -3.36 29.37
N ASP A 96 -20.48 -2.88 28.45
CA ASP A 96 -21.68 -3.60 28.02
C ASP A 96 -21.30 -5.00 27.50
N PRO A 97 -22.03 -6.07 27.87
CA PRO A 97 -21.76 -7.43 27.39
C PRO A 97 -21.66 -7.56 25.87
N ASP A 98 -22.42 -6.79 25.09
CA ASP A 98 -22.35 -6.81 23.62
C ASP A 98 -21.05 -6.18 23.12
N VAL A 99 -20.55 -5.14 23.80
CA VAL A 99 -19.23 -4.57 23.54
C VAL A 99 -18.14 -5.55 23.96
N ALA A 100 -18.30 -6.23 25.09
CA ALA A 100 -17.37 -7.25 25.57
C ALA A 100 -17.29 -8.45 24.61
N LEU A 101 -18.43 -8.96 24.16
CA LEU A 101 -18.55 -10.02 23.16
C LEU A 101 -18.01 -9.59 21.82
N SER A 102 -18.17 -8.30 21.48
CA SER A 102 -17.55 -7.80 20.28
C SER A 102 -16.05 -8.07 20.36
N PHE A 103 -15.34 -7.91 21.49
CA PHE A 103 -13.89 -8.19 21.66
C PHE A 103 -13.47 -9.66 21.54
N ASP A 104 -14.35 -10.61 21.83
CA ASP A 104 -14.00 -12.02 21.86
C ASP A 104 -13.93 -12.62 20.44
N GLY A 105 -12.87 -13.38 20.15
CA GLY A 105 -12.66 -14.00 18.83
C GLY A 105 -12.36 -13.04 17.67
N ARG A 106 -12.01 -11.78 17.94
CA ARG A 106 -11.71 -10.81 16.87
C ARG A 106 -10.40 -11.09 16.18
N GLU A 107 -10.45 -10.92 14.87
CA GLU A 107 -9.28 -11.01 14.02
C GLU A 107 -8.54 -9.68 13.99
N ASP A 108 -7.22 -9.71 14.17
CA ASP A 108 -6.37 -8.52 14.09
C ASP A 108 -6.47 -7.89 12.69
N TRP A 109 -6.80 -6.60 12.64
CA TRP A 109 -6.92 -5.86 11.38
C TRP A 109 -5.60 -5.92 10.58
N ARG A 110 -4.45 -5.98 11.25
CA ARG A 110 -3.13 -6.13 10.61
C ARG A 110 -3.02 -7.46 9.89
N LEU A 111 -3.60 -8.54 10.44
CA LEU A 111 -3.65 -9.85 9.78
C LEU A 111 -4.62 -9.86 8.59
N ILE A 112 -5.75 -9.14 8.69
CA ILE A 112 -6.68 -8.96 7.56
C ILE A 112 -5.97 -8.23 6.42
N VAL A 113 -5.41 -7.04 6.69
CA VAL A 113 -4.65 -6.25 5.71
C VAL A 113 -3.52 -7.08 5.11
N ARG A 114 -2.73 -7.77 5.93
CA ARG A 114 -1.65 -8.64 5.46
C ARG A 114 -2.14 -9.70 4.47
N ARG A 115 -3.26 -10.37 4.75
CA ARG A 115 -3.81 -11.36 3.81
C ARG A 115 -4.29 -10.73 2.52
N MET A 116 -4.88 -9.54 2.57
CA MET A 116 -5.28 -8.81 1.37
C MET A 116 -4.06 -8.50 0.49
N LEU A 117 -2.98 -8.01 1.12
CA LEU A 117 -1.72 -7.73 0.43
C LEU A 117 -1.08 -9.01 -0.12
N ASP A 118 -0.97 -10.06 0.69
CA ASP A 118 -0.34 -11.33 0.31
C ASP A 118 -1.13 -12.05 -0.80
N ARG A 119 -2.45 -11.89 -0.87
CA ARG A 119 -3.29 -12.49 -1.91
C ARG A 119 -3.04 -11.84 -3.27
N ASP A 120 -3.02 -10.51 -3.30
CA ASP A 120 -3.04 -9.73 -4.54
C ASP A 120 -1.70 -9.05 -4.83
N TRP A 121 -0.61 -9.57 -4.23
CA TRP A 121 0.65 -8.85 -4.17
C TRP A 121 1.25 -8.50 -5.54
N LEU A 122 1.17 -9.46 -6.47
CA LEU A 122 1.67 -9.25 -7.83
C LEU A 122 0.81 -8.24 -8.60
N ALA A 123 -0.48 -8.15 -8.28
CA ALA A 123 -1.40 -7.27 -8.96
C ALA A 123 -1.11 -5.80 -8.64
N HIS A 124 -0.83 -5.48 -7.37
CA HIS A 124 -0.46 -4.13 -6.97
C HIS A 124 0.89 -3.68 -7.54
N ILE A 125 1.87 -4.57 -7.65
CA ILE A 125 3.16 -4.28 -8.32
C ILE A 125 2.88 -4.00 -9.80
N ALA A 126 2.14 -4.89 -10.46
CA ALA A 126 1.88 -4.76 -11.88
C ALA A 126 1.11 -3.48 -12.22
N SER A 127 0.04 -3.16 -11.47
CA SER A 127 -0.78 -1.97 -11.75
C SER A 127 -0.02 -0.67 -11.50
N GLY A 128 0.64 -0.54 -10.35
CA GLY A 128 1.40 0.67 -10.03
C GLY A 128 2.58 0.89 -10.98
N TYR A 129 3.33 -0.18 -11.27
CA TYR A 129 4.45 -0.11 -12.21
C TYR A 129 4.02 0.25 -13.63
N ILE A 130 2.92 -0.33 -14.13
CA ILE A 130 2.40 -0.01 -15.47
C ILE A 130 2.08 1.48 -15.59
N LEU A 131 1.31 2.02 -14.64
CA LEU A 131 0.90 3.43 -14.70
C LEU A 131 2.13 4.33 -14.67
N ARG A 132 3.00 4.12 -13.67
CA ARG A 132 4.21 4.91 -13.51
C ARG A 132 5.09 4.83 -14.75
N TRP A 133 5.36 3.63 -15.28
CA TRP A 133 6.23 3.41 -16.44
C TRP A 133 5.78 4.25 -17.63
N VAL A 134 4.47 4.25 -17.89
CA VAL A 134 3.91 4.97 -19.02
C VAL A 134 3.94 6.48 -18.76
N VAL A 135 3.50 6.95 -17.59
CA VAL A 135 3.52 8.38 -17.23
C VAL A 135 4.94 8.95 -17.31
N SER A 136 5.90 8.32 -16.63
CA SER A 136 7.27 8.83 -16.54
C SER A 136 7.97 8.92 -17.89
N ARG A 137 7.78 7.90 -18.75
CA ARG A 137 8.36 7.90 -20.10
C ARG A 137 7.63 8.86 -21.03
N TRP A 138 6.32 9.03 -20.86
CA TRP A 138 5.55 9.94 -21.71
C TRP A 138 5.99 11.39 -21.55
N GLN A 139 6.38 11.78 -20.33
CA GLN A 139 6.81 13.12 -19.96
C GLN A 139 8.19 13.49 -20.53
N GLN A 140 9.01 12.51 -20.91
CA GLN A 140 10.36 12.73 -21.43
C GLN A 140 10.39 12.51 -22.95
N PRO A 141 10.74 13.53 -23.77
CA PRO A 141 10.76 13.40 -25.23
C PRO A 141 11.59 12.20 -25.72
N GLU A 142 12.73 11.96 -25.07
CA GLU A 142 13.69 10.89 -25.42
C GLU A 142 13.09 9.49 -25.25
N THR A 143 12.27 9.29 -24.21
CA THR A 143 11.75 7.97 -23.81
C THR A 143 10.25 7.82 -24.09
N GLN A 144 9.57 8.87 -24.53
CA GLN A 144 8.16 8.86 -24.93
C GLN A 144 7.81 7.75 -25.94
N PRO A 145 8.69 7.35 -26.90
CA PRO A 145 8.39 6.20 -27.76
C PRO A 145 8.20 4.87 -27.02
N GLU A 146 8.75 4.73 -25.81
CA GLU A 146 8.67 3.55 -24.97
C GLU A 146 7.47 3.55 -24.00
N ALA A 147 6.77 4.69 -23.87
CA ALA A 147 5.59 4.88 -23.04
C ALA A 147 4.40 4.06 -23.57
N SER A 148 4.41 2.76 -23.29
CA SER A 148 3.39 1.83 -23.75
C SER A 148 3.12 0.73 -22.74
N LEU A 149 1.85 0.33 -22.65
CA LEU A 149 1.39 -0.76 -21.81
C LEU A 149 2.15 -2.07 -22.12
N THR A 150 2.41 -2.36 -23.39
CA THR A 150 3.13 -3.56 -23.80
C THR A 150 4.56 -3.58 -23.25
N ARG A 151 5.30 -2.47 -23.34
CA ARG A 151 6.68 -2.40 -22.82
C ARG A 151 6.71 -2.53 -21.29
N ALA A 152 5.77 -1.91 -20.59
CA ALA A 152 5.64 -2.06 -19.14
C ALA A 152 5.36 -3.52 -18.73
N ILE A 153 4.41 -4.18 -19.40
CA ILE A 153 4.10 -5.60 -19.17
C ILE A 153 5.29 -6.50 -19.48
N ASP A 154 6.05 -6.20 -20.54
CA ASP A 154 7.27 -6.93 -20.89
C ASP A 154 8.32 -6.84 -19.78
N GLY A 155 8.50 -5.64 -19.20
CA GLY A 155 9.39 -5.41 -18.05
C GLY A 155 8.99 -6.23 -16.83
N ILE A 156 7.71 -6.20 -16.45
CA ILE A 156 7.19 -6.98 -15.31
C ILE A 156 7.36 -8.49 -15.55
N ALA A 157 7.01 -8.97 -16.75
CA ALA A 157 7.10 -10.39 -17.06
C ALA A 157 8.55 -10.90 -17.06
N GLU A 158 9.49 -10.08 -17.56
CA GLU A 158 10.91 -10.41 -17.50
C GLU A 158 11.43 -10.43 -16.06
N TRP A 159 11.02 -9.46 -15.22
CA TRP A 159 11.34 -9.47 -13.80
C TRP A 159 10.77 -10.70 -13.09
N CYS A 160 9.51 -11.06 -13.35
CA CYS A 160 8.89 -12.27 -12.79
C CYS A 160 9.64 -13.54 -13.21
N ARG A 161 10.04 -13.62 -14.48
CA ARG A 161 10.82 -14.75 -15.01
C ARG A 161 12.17 -14.89 -14.31
N ARG A 162 12.90 -13.78 -14.12
CA ARG A 162 14.19 -13.75 -13.42
C ARG A 162 14.07 -14.17 -11.96
N ASN A 163 13.00 -13.74 -11.29
CA ASN A 163 12.74 -14.02 -9.87
C ASN A 163 11.91 -15.29 -9.63
N ARG A 164 11.60 -16.06 -10.67
CA ARG A 164 10.78 -17.29 -10.60
C ARG A 164 9.41 -17.07 -9.94
N VAL A 165 8.83 -15.90 -10.17
CA VAL A 165 7.50 -15.53 -9.68
C VAL A 165 6.43 -16.22 -10.53
N VAL A 166 5.62 -17.06 -9.89
CA VAL A 166 4.47 -17.71 -10.52
C VAL A 166 3.35 -16.69 -10.77
N GLY A 167 2.66 -16.80 -11.91
CA GLY A 167 1.56 -15.89 -12.28
C GLY A 167 2.00 -14.60 -12.99
N GLY A 168 3.30 -14.31 -13.06
CA GLY A 168 3.87 -13.12 -13.72
C GLY A 168 3.93 -13.14 -15.25
N GLY A 169 3.18 -14.04 -15.92
CA GLY A 169 3.19 -14.13 -17.37
C GLY A 169 2.50 -12.95 -18.05
N LYS A 170 3.02 -12.50 -19.21
CA LYS A 170 2.46 -11.39 -20.00
C LYS A 170 0.95 -11.50 -20.23
N GLN A 171 0.46 -12.70 -20.52
CA GLN A 171 -0.97 -12.94 -20.76
C GLN A 171 -1.80 -12.74 -19.49
N ASN A 172 -1.32 -13.22 -18.33
CA ASN A 172 -2.03 -13.05 -17.06
C ASN A 172 -2.12 -11.58 -16.67
N ILE A 173 -0.99 -10.86 -16.78
CA ILE A 173 -0.96 -9.42 -16.50
C ILE A 173 -1.93 -8.68 -17.41
N LYS A 174 -1.88 -8.94 -18.73
CA LYS A 174 -2.71 -8.24 -19.72
C LYS A 174 -4.21 -8.55 -19.59
N LYS A 175 -4.58 -9.80 -19.34
CA LYS A 175 -5.98 -10.25 -19.37
C LYS A 175 -6.68 -10.20 -18.01
N HIS A 176 -5.93 -10.29 -16.91
CA HIS A 176 -6.52 -10.46 -15.57
C HIS A 176 -6.06 -9.38 -14.60
N LEU A 177 -4.75 -9.21 -14.40
CA LEU A 177 -4.25 -8.28 -13.35
C LEU A 177 -4.50 -6.82 -13.72
N TRP A 178 -4.06 -6.38 -14.90
CA TRP A 178 -4.19 -4.99 -15.32
C TRP A 178 -5.66 -4.54 -15.39
N PRO A 179 -6.57 -5.23 -16.09
CA PRO A 179 -7.96 -4.78 -16.16
C PRO A 179 -8.64 -4.67 -14.80
N ARG A 180 -8.34 -5.59 -13.86
CA ARG A 180 -8.93 -5.59 -12.52
C ARG A 180 -8.41 -4.47 -11.62
N TYR A 181 -7.13 -4.15 -11.70
CA TYR A 181 -6.47 -3.18 -10.81
C TYR A 181 -6.21 -1.81 -11.44
N LYS A 182 -6.60 -1.62 -12.71
CA LYS A 182 -6.45 -0.37 -13.45
C LYS A 182 -7.06 0.83 -12.69
N SER A 183 -8.24 0.67 -12.09
CA SER A 183 -8.96 1.75 -11.40
C SER A 183 -8.21 2.32 -10.19
N VAL A 184 -7.29 1.55 -9.58
CA VAL A 184 -6.49 1.93 -8.40
C VAL A 184 -5.00 2.02 -8.70
N SER A 185 -4.60 1.93 -9.98
CA SER A 185 -3.17 1.92 -10.33
C SER A 185 -2.44 3.20 -9.94
N HIS A 186 -3.15 4.33 -9.86
CA HIS A 186 -2.59 5.64 -9.48
C HIS A 186 -2.28 5.72 -7.98
N LEU A 187 -3.11 5.10 -7.14
CA LEU A 187 -2.84 4.94 -5.71
C LEU A 187 -1.60 4.07 -5.48
N TRP A 188 -1.50 2.92 -6.17
CA TRP A 188 -0.33 2.06 -6.06
C TRP A 188 0.95 2.72 -6.56
N ALA A 189 0.88 3.45 -7.68
CA ALA A 189 2.02 4.20 -8.19
C ALA A 189 2.46 5.32 -7.23
N ALA A 190 1.52 6.05 -6.63
CA ALA A 190 1.82 7.08 -5.62
C ALA A 190 2.51 6.49 -4.39
N TRP A 191 2.02 5.34 -3.90
CA TRP A 191 2.65 4.63 -2.79
C TRP A 191 4.13 4.37 -3.06
N TYR A 192 4.45 3.75 -4.20
CA TYR A 192 5.85 3.39 -4.51
C TYR A 192 6.76 4.61 -4.65
N ILE A 193 6.27 5.69 -5.28
CA ILE A 193 7.04 6.93 -5.44
C ILE A 193 7.38 7.53 -4.08
N LEU A 194 6.39 7.60 -3.18
CA LEU A 194 6.57 8.20 -1.85
C LEU A 194 7.41 7.32 -0.92
N GLU A 195 7.29 6.00 -1.03
CA GLU A 195 8.18 5.06 -0.36
C GLU A 195 9.64 5.22 -0.81
N ASP A 196 9.87 5.40 -2.11
CA ASP A 196 11.23 5.56 -2.66
C ASP A 196 11.93 6.82 -2.13
N VAL A 197 11.17 7.85 -1.74
CA VAL A 197 11.69 9.08 -1.12
C VAL A 197 11.64 9.08 0.41
N GLY A 198 11.14 8.01 1.02
CA GLY A 198 11.09 7.85 2.47
C GLY A 198 10.01 8.67 3.17
N VAL A 199 8.90 8.97 2.49
CA VAL A 199 7.74 9.66 3.10
C VAL A 199 6.96 8.69 3.99
N GLU A 200 6.68 9.11 5.23
CA GLU A 200 5.92 8.31 6.19
C GLU A 200 4.40 8.46 5.95
N LEU A 201 3.82 7.49 5.24
CA LEU A 201 2.42 7.52 4.78
C LEU A 201 1.37 7.48 5.89
N LEU A 202 1.73 7.02 7.10
CA LEU A 202 0.83 6.91 8.25
C LEU A 202 0.68 8.23 9.03
N THR A 203 1.32 9.30 8.59
CA THR A 203 1.18 10.64 9.15
C THR A 203 0.16 11.46 8.34
N PRO A 204 -0.52 12.47 8.93
CA PRO A 204 -1.42 13.36 8.19
C PRO A 204 -0.75 14.05 7.01
N ALA A 205 0.53 14.44 7.16
CA ALA A 205 1.33 15.04 6.10
C ALA A 205 1.61 14.04 4.98
N GLY A 206 2.12 12.85 5.31
CA GLY A 206 2.42 11.82 4.32
C GLY A 206 1.18 11.30 3.59
N LEU A 207 0.05 11.16 4.29
CA LEU A 207 -1.22 10.79 3.66
C LEU A 207 -1.71 11.88 2.69
N SER A 208 -1.53 13.16 3.05
CA SER A 208 -1.83 14.26 2.15
C SER A 208 -0.95 14.23 0.90
N GLU A 209 0.35 13.99 1.05
CA GLU A 209 1.27 13.85 -0.08
C GLU A 209 0.92 12.66 -0.97
N PHE A 210 0.47 11.56 -0.35
CA PHE A 210 -0.04 10.37 -1.04
C PHE A 210 -1.23 10.68 -1.92
N PHE A 211 -2.27 11.30 -1.36
CA PHE A 211 -3.47 11.64 -2.11
C PHE A 211 -3.19 12.68 -3.21
N ALA A 212 -2.35 13.67 -2.94
CA ALA A 212 -1.88 14.63 -3.94
C ALA A 212 -1.16 13.91 -5.09
N THR A 213 -0.17 13.08 -4.78
CA THR A 213 0.60 12.33 -5.79
C THR A 213 -0.31 11.40 -6.62
N ALA A 214 -1.24 10.71 -5.97
CA ALA A 214 -2.20 9.83 -6.62
C ALA A 214 -3.11 10.60 -7.59
N TYR A 215 -3.61 11.75 -7.18
CA TYR A 215 -4.44 12.63 -8.01
C TYR A 215 -3.66 13.17 -9.22
N TYR A 216 -2.43 13.63 -9.02
CA TYR A 216 -1.53 14.04 -10.11
C TYR A 216 -1.36 12.92 -11.14
N LEU A 217 -1.02 11.72 -10.69
CA LEU A 217 -0.84 10.56 -11.57
C LEU A 217 -2.11 10.19 -12.34
N LEU A 218 -3.28 10.30 -11.70
CA LEU A 218 -4.57 10.08 -12.34
C LEU A 218 -4.80 11.09 -13.47
N HIS A 219 -4.54 12.38 -13.24
CA HIS A 219 -4.65 13.42 -14.26
C HIS A 219 -3.67 13.24 -15.41
N GLN A 220 -2.41 12.92 -15.11
CA GLN A 220 -1.45 12.61 -16.16
C GLN A 220 -1.91 11.41 -16.99
N ALA A 221 -2.34 10.33 -16.34
CA ALA A 221 -2.77 9.11 -17.04
C ALA A 221 -4.06 9.26 -17.85
N SER A 222 -4.93 10.21 -17.50
CA SER A 222 -6.17 10.50 -18.24
C SER A 222 -5.94 11.28 -19.53
N THR A 223 -4.82 12.00 -19.63
CA THR A 223 -4.44 12.73 -20.85
C THR A 223 -3.57 11.89 -21.80
N ILE A 224 -2.89 10.87 -21.28
CA ILE A 224 -2.02 10.00 -22.08
C ILE A 224 -2.85 9.01 -22.90
N VAL A 225 -2.69 9.07 -24.21
CA VAL A 225 -3.20 8.06 -25.15
C VAL A 225 -2.02 7.21 -25.65
N PRO A 226 -1.82 5.99 -25.12
CA PRO A 226 -0.70 5.15 -25.53
C PRO A 226 -0.74 4.86 -27.04
N LYS A 227 0.44 4.79 -27.68
CA LYS A 227 0.55 4.49 -29.12
C LYS A 227 -0.26 3.24 -29.50
N ARG A 228 -0.96 3.33 -30.64
CA ARG A 228 -1.85 2.29 -31.22
C ARG A 228 -3.21 2.10 -30.54
N ARG A 229 -3.57 2.93 -29.56
CA ARG A 229 -4.96 3.06 -29.11
C ARG A 229 -5.69 4.14 -29.89
N ARG A 230 -7.03 4.05 -29.92
CA ARG A 230 -7.86 5.09 -30.54
C ARG A 230 -7.77 6.38 -29.72
N ALA A 231 -7.87 7.53 -30.39
CA ALA A 231 -8.06 8.80 -29.69
C ALA A 231 -9.28 8.67 -28.75
N GLY A 232 -9.13 9.05 -27.48
CA GLY A 232 -10.14 8.85 -26.44
C GLY A 232 -9.98 7.60 -25.56
N GLU A 233 -9.05 6.68 -25.88
CA GLU A 233 -8.73 5.54 -25.01
C GLU A 233 -7.51 5.85 -24.13
N ALA A 234 -7.70 6.76 -23.17
CA ALA A 234 -6.69 7.11 -22.18
C ALA A 234 -6.14 5.87 -21.44
N LEU A 235 -4.91 5.98 -20.92
CA LEU A 235 -4.30 4.93 -20.11
C LEU A 235 -5.18 4.59 -18.90
N LEU A 236 -5.75 5.60 -18.25
CA LEU A 236 -6.71 5.50 -17.16
C LEU A 236 -7.76 6.59 -17.31
N SER A 237 -9.03 6.22 -17.46
CA SER A 237 -10.11 7.23 -17.49
C SER A 237 -10.39 7.72 -16.08
N ILE A 238 -10.68 9.02 -15.94
CA ILE A 238 -11.14 9.61 -14.67
C ILE A 238 -12.41 8.89 -14.21
N ASP A 239 -13.36 8.64 -15.10
CA ASP A 239 -14.64 8.00 -14.74
C ASP A 239 -14.52 6.55 -14.30
N GLU A 240 -13.42 5.88 -14.67
CA GLU A 240 -13.15 4.48 -14.34
C GLU A 240 -12.27 4.30 -13.10
N ALA A 241 -11.61 5.38 -12.65
CA ALA A 241 -10.70 5.35 -11.52
C ALA A 241 -11.41 5.61 -10.19
N TRP A 242 -10.84 5.07 -9.11
CA TRP A 242 -11.19 5.52 -7.77
C TRP A 242 -10.74 6.96 -7.57
N GLN A 243 -11.66 7.85 -7.23
CA GLN A 243 -11.35 9.28 -7.09
C GLN A 243 -10.81 9.59 -5.69
N VAL A 244 -9.79 10.45 -5.65
CA VAL A 244 -9.28 11.06 -4.42
C VAL A 244 -10.21 12.22 -4.03
N PRO A 245 -10.52 12.43 -2.73
CA PRO A 245 -11.41 13.53 -2.34
C PRO A 245 -10.84 14.91 -2.73
N PRO A 246 -11.69 15.86 -3.19
CA PRO A 246 -11.24 17.15 -3.70
C PRO A 246 -10.41 17.97 -2.70
N ALA A 247 -10.63 17.79 -1.39
CA ALA A 247 -9.86 18.47 -0.34
C ALA A 247 -8.35 18.20 -0.43
N PHE A 248 -7.94 17.02 -0.93
CA PHE A 248 -6.54 16.65 -1.09
C PHE A 248 -5.98 17.00 -2.48
N ALA A 249 -6.86 17.14 -3.48
CA ALA A 249 -6.48 17.51 -4.85
C ALA A 249 -5.94 18.94 -4.96
N GLN A 250 -6.38 19.85 -4.08
CA GLN A 250 -5.99 21.27 -4.09
C GLN A 250 -4.54 21.53 -3.64
N ARG A 251 -3.90 20.56 -2.96
CA ARG A 251 -2.55 20.72 -2.38
C ARG A 251 -1.39 20.54 -3.38
N LEU A 252 -1.69 20.29 -4.66
CA LEU A 252 -0.68 20.08 -5.70
C LEU A 252 -0.08 21.35 -6.29
N LEU A 253 -0.64 22.52 -6.02
CA LEU A 253 -0.20 23.79 -6.60
C LEU A 253 0.47 24.64 -5.52
N VAL A 254 1.80 24.75 -5.57
CA VAL A 254 2.51 25.75 -4.77
C VAL A 254 2.61 27.01 -5.60
N ARG A 255 2.03 28.11 -5.09
CA ARG A 255 2.33 29.44 -5.62
C ARG A 255 3.71 29.86 -5.15
N THR A 256 4.65 29.99 -6.07
CA THR A 256 5.96 30.59 -5.82
C THR A 256 5.81 32.10 -5.57
N GLU A 257 6.85 32.73 -5.01
CA GLU A 257 6.85 34.16 -4.66
C GLU A 257 6.61 35.09 -5.87
N ASP A 258 6.81 34.60 -7.09
CA ASP A 258 6.53 35.27 -8.36
C ASP A 258 5.07 35.09 -8.86
N GLY A 259 4.22 34.39 -8.09
CA GLY A 259 2.82 34.15 -8.39
C GLY A 259 2.57 33.01 -9.38
N GLN A 260 3.59 32.23 -9.76
CA GLN A 260 3.43 31.05 -10.61
C GLN A 260 2.96 29.85 -9.79
N GLU A 261 2.01 29.09 -10.31
CA GLU A 261 1.60 27.82 -9.72
C GLU A 261 2.52 26.71 -10.23
N HIS A 262 3.34 26.17 -9.34
CA HIS A 262 4.16 25.00 -9.61
C HIS A 262 3.42 23.75 -9.15
N ASP A 263 3.25 22.82 -10.10
CA ASP A 263 2.77 21.47 -9.82
C ASP A 263 3.84 20.72 -9.03
N LEU A 264 3.53 20.36 -7.78
CA LEU A 264 4.39 19.57 -6.90
C LEU A 264 4.53 18.11 -7.36
N GLY A 265 3.92 17.72 -8.49
CA GLY A 265 4.09 16.40 -9.09
C GLY A 265 5.53 15.91 -8.98
N PHE A 266 5.75 14.92 -8.11
CA PHE A 266 7.06 14.34 -7.82
C PHE A 266 7.69 13.84 -9.12
N THR A 267 8.60 14.64 -9.70
CA THR A 267 9.24 14.38 -11.01
C THR A 267 10.59 13.67 -10.88
N GLY A 268 11.13 13.49 -9.67
CA GLY A 268 12.57 13.25 -9.50
C GLY A 268 13.02 11.89 -8.95
N ALA A 269 12.18 11.14 -8.24
CA ALA A 269 12.66 10.01 -7.46
C ALA A 269 11.89 8.74 -7.81
N TRP A 270 12.47 7.95 -8.69
CA TRP A 270 12.00 6.59 -8.91
C TRP A 270 13.16 5.65 -9.12
N ILE A 271 13.06 4.49 -8.49
CA ILE A 271 13.98 3.38 -8.70
C ILE A 271 13.30 2.36 -9.63
N ASP A 272 13.89 2.10 -10.80
CA ASP A 272 13.39 1.06 -11.74
C ASP A 272 13.55 -0.39 -11.20
N ASP A 273 13.76 -0.54 -9.90
CA ASP A 273 13.90 -1.80 -9.20
C ASP A 273 12.54 -2.33 -8.73
N LEU A 274 11.95 -3.23 -9.52
CA LEU A 274 10.74 -3.95 -9.17
C LEU A 274 10.83 -4.74 -7.85
N ASN A 275 12.04 -5.04 -7.34
CA ASN A 275 12.18 -5.67 -6.01
C ASN A 275 11.87 -4.69 -4.88
N ALA A 276 12.08 -3.39 -5.08
CA ALA A 276 11.74 -2.36 -4.10
C ALA A 276 10.22 -2.26 -3.89
N HIS A 277 9.42 -2.69 -4.87
CA HIS A 277 7.94 -2.59 -4.86
C HIS A 277 7.23 -3.77 -4.18
N ASP A 278 7.96 -4.74 -3.60
CA ASP A 278 7.35 -5.82 -2.82
C ASP A 278 7.04 -5.37 -1.39
N ILE A 279 5.83 -4.83 -1.20
CA ILE A 279 5.35 -4.25 0.08
C ILE A 279 5.17 -5.27 1.21
N ARG A 280 5.16 -6.57 0.90
CA ARG A 280 5.05 -7.64 1.91
C ARG A 280 6.20 -7.63 2.91
N ASN A 281 7.32 -7.04 2.52
CA ASN A 281 8.50 -6.92 3.37
C ASN A 281 8.44 -5.72 4.33
N ARG A 282 7.44 -4.83 4.22
CA ARG A 282 7.47 -3.49 4.81
C ARG A 282 6.34 -3.19 5.80
N ILE A 283 5.12 -3.68 5.56
CA ILE A 283 3.93 -3.36 6.38
C ILE A 283 3.95 -4.04 7.77
N VAL A 284 4.96 -4.87 8.06
CA VAL A 284 5.13 -5.52 9.36
C VAL A 284 6.51 -5.23 9.90
N GLY A 285 6.58 -4.36 10.91
CA GLY A 285 7.80 -4.01 11.66
C GLY A 285 8.48 -5.15 12.42
N GLU A 286 8.25 -6.42 12.08
CA GLU A 286 8.75 -7.57 12.86
C GLU A 286 9.20 -8.74 11.98
N ARG A 287 10.17 -8.52 11.09
CA ARG A 287 10.97 -9.62 10.50
C ARG A 287 12.49 -9.44 10.61
N GLY A 288 12.97 -8.46 11.36
CA GLY A 288 14.41 -8.19 11.49
C GLY A 288 15.18 -9.13 12.42
N GLU A 289 14.63 -9.47 13.60
CA GLU A 289 15.43 -10.08 14.67
C GLU A 289 15.10 -11.55 14.99
N ALA A 290 13.85 -11.99 14.83
CA ALA A 290 13.46 -13.34 15.26
C ALA A 290 13.98 -14.47 14.34
N ASP A 291 14.13 -14.23 13.03
CA ASP A 291 14.51 -15.28 12.06
C ASP A 291 16.00 -15.35 11.76
N ARG A 292 16.79 -14.33 12.13
CA ARG A 292 18.27 -14.40 12.04
C ARG A 292 18.89 -15.29 13.12
N GLY A 293 18.18 -15.52 14.24
CA GLY A 293 18.63 -16.38 15.34
C GLY A 293 18.44 -17.89 15.11
N LYS A 294 17.72 -18.31 14.06
CA LYS A 294 17.36 -19.73 13.82
C LYS A 294 17.98 -20.36 12.58
N ALA A 295 18.97 -19.72 11.95
CA ALA A 295 19.87 -20.39 11.03
C ALA A 295 20.75 -21.40 11.81
N LYS A 296 20.19 -22.58 12.12
CA LYS A 296 20.93 -23.74 12.61
C LYS A 296 22.13 -23.94 11.69
N LYS A 297 23.34 -23.86 12.25
CA LYS A 297 24.58 -24.31 11.62
C LYS A 297 24.39 -25.72 11.05
N VAL A 298 24.07 -25.81 9.76
CA VAL A 298 24.14 -27.06 9.02
C VAL A 298 25.62 -27.40 8.90
N LYS A 299 26.11 -28.31 9.74
CA LYS A 299 27.46 -28.85 9.61
C LYS A 299 27.55 -29.55 8.24
N PRO A 300 28.58 -29.26 7.42
CA PRO A 300 28.77 -29.98 6.17
C PRO A 300 29.00 -31.48 6.44
N PRO A 301 28.52 -32.38 5.58
CA PRO A 301 28.63 -33.81 5.80
C PRO A 301 30.09 -34.24 5.79
N LYS A 302 30.50 -34.95 6.85
CA LYS A 302 31.80 -35.61 6.94
C LYS A 302 31.94 -36.62 5.78
N ARG A 303 32.88 -36.37 4.86
CA ARG A 303 33.34 -37.37 3.90
C ARG A 303 33.92 -38.57 4.67
N LYS A 304 33.19 -39.69 4.70
CA LYS A 304 33.76 -40.98 5.11
C LYS A 304 34.64 -41.50 3.98
N GLY A 305 35.91 -41.69 4.28
CA GLY A 305 36.88 -42.31 3.38
C GLY A 305 36.45 -43.72 2.98
N ARG A 306 36.62 -44.06 1.71
CA ARG A 306 36.65 -45.45 1.24
C ARG A 306 38.03 -46.03 1.55
N PRO A 307 38.15 -47.14 2.29
CA PRO A 307 39.34 -47.96 2.24
C PRO A 307 39.31 -48.80 0.96
N GLY A 308 40.42 -48.81 0.23
CA GLY A 308 40.59 -49.64 -0.96
C GLY A 308 40.74 -51.13 -0.62
N ARG A 309 40.55 -51.98 -1.64
CA ARG A 309 41.27 -53.25 -1.73
C ARG A 309 41.48 -53.65 -3.19
N LEU A 310 42.75 -53.95 -3.47
CA LEU A 310 43.34 -54.47 -4.70
C LEU A 310 43.06 -55.97 -4.91
N THR A 311 43.47 -56.42 -6.10
CA THR A 311 43.65 -57.77 -6.68
C THR A 311 42.54 -58.13 -7.67
N GLY A 312 42.77 -58.37 -8.96
CA GLY A 312 43.99 -58.53 -9.76
C GLY A 312 43.94 -59.87 -10.47
N VAL A 313 43.78 -59.92 -11.80
CA VAL A 313 44.24 -61.02 -12.67
C VAL A 313 44.48 -60.45 -14.08
N LYS A 314 45.71 -60.65 -14.56
CA LYS A 314 46.15 -60.51 -15.95
C LYS A 314 45.80 -61.79 -16.72
N THR A 315 45.55 -61.68 -18.02
CA THR A 315 46.28 -62.41 -19.07
C THR A 315 45.97 -61.83 -20.46
N SER A 316 47.06 -61.55 -21.17
CA SER A 316 47.25 -61.46 -22.63
C SER A 316 46.51 -62.57 -23.39
N THR A 317 46.03 -62.35 -24.62
CA THR A 317 46.76 -62.03 -25.87
C THR A 317 45.80 -61.41 -26.88
#